data_AF-A0A833RG27-F1
#
_entry.id   AF-A0A833RG27-F1
#
_cell.length_a   1.000
_cell.length_b   1.000
_cell.length_c   1.000
_cell.angle_alpha   90.00
_cell.angle_beta   90.00
_cell.angle_gamma   90.00
#
_symmetry.space_group_name_H-M   'P 1'
#
loop_
_entity.id
_entity.type
_entity.pdbx_description
1 polymer ?
#
loop_
_entity_poly.entity_id
_entity_poly.type
_entity_poly.pdbx_seq_one_letter_code
_entity_poly.pdbx_strand_id
1 'polypeptide(L)'
;MVVEVFVKAAHGAPDKLGDCPFCHKILLMLEEKNVPYQMKLVSGDKPRGEKCRCIRMKWVPDSDVIAQIIEEKYPEPSLVTSPEYSTVSYIDDCM
;
A
#
# COMPACT_ATOMS: atom_id res chain seq x y z
N MET A 1 -7.74 -16.92 5.16
CA MET A 1 -8.38 -15.83 4.38
C MET A 1 -7.29 -15.17 3.55
N VAL A 2 -7.43 -15.15 2.22
CA VAL A 2 -6.46 -14.49 1.32
C VAL A 2 -6.80 -12.99 1.24
N VAL A 3 -5.80 -12.12 1.35
CA VAL A 3 -5.99 -10.66 1.26
C VAL A 3 -6.11 -10.27 -0.21
N GLU A 4 -7.19 -9.64 -0.64
CA GLU A 4 -7.26 -9.07 -2.00
C GLU A 4 -6.74 -7.64 -1.99
N VAL A 5 -5.77 -7.34 -2.86
CA VAL A 5 -5.13 -6.02 -2.98
C VAL A 5 -5.36 -5.51 -4.40
N PHE A 6 -5.88 -4.30 -4.52
CA PHE A 6 -6.04 -3.64 -5.82
C PHE A 6 -4.90 -2.65 -6.03
N VAL A 7 -4.22 -2.71 -7.16
CA VAL A 7 -3.08 -1.82 -7.41
C VAL A 7 -3.19 -1.19 -8.77
N LYS A 8 -2.61 0.02 -8.91
CA LYS A 8 -2.55 0.73 -10.18
C LYS A 8 -1.79 -0.12 -11.20
N ALA A 9 -2.37 -0.34 -12.37
CA ALA A 9 -1.63 -0.90 -13.50
C ALA A 9 -0.76 0.19 -14.18
N ALA A 10 0.30 -0.23 -14.88
CA ALA A 10 1.13 0.67 -15.66
C ALA A 10 0.33 1.31 -16.81
N HIS A 11 0.61 2.57 -17.12
CA HIS A 11 -0.04 3.24 -18.25
C HIS A 11 0.38 2.58 -19.57
N GLY A 12 -0.59 2.18 -20.39
CA GLY A 12 -0.33 1.45 -21.64
C GLY A 12 0.07 -0.02 -21.46
N ALA A 13 0.16 -0.54 -20.23
CA ALA A 13 0.47 -1.94 -19.93
C ALA A 13 -0.39 -2.45 -18.75
N PRO A 14 -1.67 -2.82 -19.00
CA PRO A 14 -2.64 -3.15 -17.96
C PRO A 14 -2.32 -4.43 -17.18
N ASP A 15 -1.42 -5.26 -17.72
CA ASP A 15 -0.89 -6.51 -17.17
C ASP A 15 0.35 -6.30 -16.28
N LYS A 16 0.87 -5.06 -16.20
CA LYS A 16 2.05 -4.72 -15.40
C LYS A 16 1.67 -3.86 -14.20
N LEU A 17 2.41 -4.05 -13.10
CA LEU A 17 2.32 -3.19 -11.92
C LEU A 17 2.73 -1.75 -12.29
N GLY A 18 1.92 -0.78 -11.85
CA GLY A 18 2.16 0.64 -12.06
C GLY A 18 3.06 1.27 -10.99
N ASP A 19 3.16 2.59 -11.07
CA ASP A 19 4.10 3.45 -10.33
C ASP A 19 3.48 4.09 -9.07
N CYS A 20 2.33 3.61 -8.59
CA CYS A 20 1.66 4.24 -7.46
C CYS A 20 2.41 3.98 -6.14
N PRO A 21 2.99 5.01 -5.48
CA PRO A 21 3.76 4.83 -4.26
C PRO A 21 2.90 4.28 -3.11
N PHE A 22 1.61 4.64 -3.07
CA PHE A 22 0.67 4.14 -2.07
C PHE A 22 0.38 2.64 -2.21
N CYS A 23 0.20 2.15 -3.45
CA CYS A 23 0.07 0.73 -3.71
C CYS A 23 1.35 -0.02 -3.34
N HIS A 24 2.51 0.55 -3.67
CA HIS A 24 3.80 -0.06 -3.40
C HIS A 24 4.07 -0.20 -1.90
N LYS A 25 3.76 0.84 -1.09
CA LYS A 25 3.85 0.79 0.39
C LYS A 25 3.09 -0.41 0.96
N ILE A 26 1.89 -0.66 0.45
CA ILE A 26 1.02 -1.74 0.94
C ILE A 26 1.54 -3.12 0.51
N LEU A 27 2.00 -3.25 -0.74
CA LEU A 27 2.62 -4.47 -1.22
C LEU A 27 3.85 -4.82 -0.37
N LEU A 28 4.73 -3.85 -0.10
CA LEU A 28 5.90 -4.05 0.77
C LEU A 28 5.50 -4.55 2.15
N MET A 29 4.50 -3.95 2.79
CA MET A 29 4.06 -4.42 4.11
C MET A 29 3.55 -5.87 4.10
N LEU A 30 2.87 -6.28 3.04
CA LEU A 30 2.36 -7.65 2.91
C LEU A 30 3.49 -8.64 2.66
N GLU A 31 4.49 -8.27 1.86
CA GLU A 31 5.70 -9.06 1.61
C GLU A 31 6.54 -9.22 2.88
N GLU A 32 6.84 -8.12 3.58
CA GLU A 32 7.63 -8.13 4.84
C GLU A 32 6.95 -8.98 5.92
N LYS A 33 5.61 -8.92 6.00
CA LYS A 33 4.84 -9.74 6.93
C LYS A 33 4.54 -11.16 6.44
N ASN A 34 5.04 -11.55 5.26
CA ASN A 34 4.77 -12.84 4.64
C ASN A 34 3.27 -13.20 4.57
N VAL A 35 2.43 -12.20 4.35
CA VAL A 35 0.96 -12.38 4.30
C VAL A 35 0.57 -12.80 2.89
N PRO A 36 -0.07 -13.96 2.69
CA PRO A 36 -0.53 -14.36 1.36
C PRO A 36 -1.64 -13.42 0.86
N TYR A 37 -1.41 -12.81 -0.30
CA TYR A 37 -2.36 -11.89 -0.92
C TYR A 37 -2.55 -12.20 -2.42
N GLN A 38 -3.68 -11.74 -2.95
CA GLN A 38 -4.02 -11.78 -4.36
C GLN A 38 -4.02 -10.35 -4.91
N MET A 39 -3.07 -10.07 -5.81
CA MET A 39 -2.97 -8.79 -6.49
C MET A 39 -3.94 -8.71 -7.67
N LYS A 40 -4.70 -7.62 -7.74
CA LYS A 40 -5.61 -7.28 -8.84
C LYS A 40 -5.21 -5.95 -9.45
N LEU A 41 -4.71 -5.98 -10.69
CA LEU A 41 -4.34 -4.78 -11.43
C LEU A 41 -5.60 -4.03 -11.89
N VAL A 42 -5.62 -2.72 -11.67
CA VAL A 42 -6.70 -1.84 -12.11
C VAL A 42 -6.14 -0.86 -13.13
N SER A 43 -6.62 -0.95 -14.37
CA SER A 43 -6.28 0.02 -15.42
C SER A 43 -6.90 1.38 -15.11
N GLY A 44 -6.13 2.43 -15.34
CA GLY A 44 -6.43 3.82 -14.95
C GLY A 44 -7.61 4.48 -15.65
N ASP A 45 -8.43 3.74 -16.40
CA ASP A 45 -9.58 4.26 -17.15
C ASP A 45 -10.82 4.47 -16.28
N LYS A 46 -10.65 4.75 -14.99
CA LYS A 46 -11.74 5.24 -14.15
C LYS A 46 -11.81 6.76 -14.27
N PRO A 47 -12.97 7.33 -14.62
CA PRO A 47 -13.12 8.76 -14.79
C PRO A 47 -12.94 9.44 -13.42
N ARG A 48 -11.96 10.34 -13.35
CA ARG A 48 -11.84 11.44 -12.38
C ARG A 48 -11.93 11.07 -10.89
N GLY A 49 -10.78 11.06 -10.21
CA GLY A 49 -10.69 11.51 -8.82
C GLY A 49 -10.84 10.47 -7.71
N GLU A 50 -11.11 9.20 -8.03
CA GLU A 50 -11.14 8.17 -7.00
C GLU A 50 -9.72 7.65 -6.74
N LYS A 51 -9.14 8.03 -5.59
CA LYS A 51 -7.84 7.55 -5.07
C LYS A 51 -7.65 6.06 -5.38
N CYS A 52 -6.45 5.70 -5.83
CA CYS A 52 -6.11 4.30 -6.11
C CYS A 52 -6.37 3.46 -4.85
N ARG A 53 -7.39 2.59 -4.92
CA ARG A 53 -7.92 1.84 -3.77
C ARG A 53 -7.08 0.59 -3.60
N CYS A 54 -6.56 0.36 -2.41
CA CYS A 54 -5.49 -0.61 -2.26
C CYS A 54 -5.90 -1.96 -1.66
N ILE A 55 -6.93 -2.09 -0.81
CA ILE A 55 -7.28 -3.39 -0.19
C ILE A 55 -8.79 -3.66 -0.17
N ARG A 56 -9.16 -4.93 -0.36
CA ARG A 56 -10.54 -5.44 -0.29
C ARG A 56 -10.76 -6.39 0.89
N MET A 57 -10.44 -5.94 2.11
CA MET A 57 -11.00 -6.50 3.35
C MET A 57 -12.23 -5.69 3.80
N LYS A 58 -12.13 -4.36 3.65
CA LYS A 58 -13.20 -3.35 3.60
C LYS A 58 -12.72 -2.30 2.60
N TRP A 59 -13.63 -1.59 1.92
CA TRP A 59 -13.25 -0.56 0.95
C TRP A 59 -12.59 0.63 1.68
N VAL A 60 -11.26 0.61 1.80
CA VAL A 60 -10.49 1.67 2.47
C VAL A 60 -9.70 2.46 1.42
N PRO A 61 -9.93 3.77 1.27
CA PRO A 61 -9.25 4.59 0.27
C PRO A 61 -7.90 5.17 0.76
N ASP A 62 -7.58 5.00 2.04
CA ASP A 62 -6.40 5.61 2.68
C ASP A 62 -5.33 4.56 2.99
N SER A 63 -4.10 4.79 2.51
CA SER A 63 -2.97 3.88 2.68
C SER A 63 -2.52 3.75 4.13
N ASP A 64 -2.68 4.79 4.94
CA ASP A 64 -2.22 4.77 6.34
C ASP A 64 -3.21 3.99 7.21
N VAL A 65 -4.51 4.15 6.96
CA VAL A 65 -5.55 3.32 7.59
C VAL A 65 -5.38 1.86 7.20
N ILE A 66 -5.04 1.58 5.94
CA ILE A 66 -4.73 0.23 5.49
C ILE A 66 -3.52 -0.34 6.22
N ALA A 67 -2.45 0.44 6.34
CA ALA A 67 -1.25 -0.01 7.03
C ALA A 67 -1.54 -0.38 8.48
N GLN A 68 -2.33 0.45 9.18
CA GLN A 68 -2.78 0.17 10.54
C GLN A 68 -3.62 -1.12 10.63
N ILE A 69 -4.56 -1.34 9.70
CA ILE A 69 -5.37 -2.57 9.67
C ILE A 69 -4.50 -3.82 9.46
N ILE A 70 -3.49 -3.74 8.59
CA ILE A 70 -2.54 -4.84 8.38
C ILE A 70 -1.76 -5.10 9.67
N GLU A 71 -1.28 -4.05 10.34
CA GLU A 71 -0.53 -4.16 11.58
C GLU A 71 -1.37 -4.79 12.70
N GLU A 72 -2.61 -4.34 12.88
CA GLU A 72 -3.54 -4.88 13.89
C GLU A 72 -3.88 -6.35 13.62
N LYS A 73 -3.97 -6.75 12.34
CA LYS A 73 -4.34 -8.12 11.96
C LYS A 73 -3.15 -9.08 11.91
N TYR A 74 -1.96 -8.56 11.62
CA TYR A 74 -0.72 -9.30 11.47
C TYR A 74 0.38 -8.58 12.28
N PRO A 75 0.37 -8.71 13.62
CA PRO A 75 1.25 -7.93 14.49
C PRO A 75 2.73 -8.36 14.42
N GLU A 76 3.02 -9.54 13.86
CA GLU A 76 4.37 -10.08 13.75
C GLU A 76 4.75 -10.35 12.29
N PRO A 77 5.94 -9.91 11.82
CA PRO A 77 6.86 -8.98 12.50
C PRO A 77 6.28 -7.57 12.61
N SER A 78 6.58 -6.87 13.71
CA SER A 78 6.10 -5.50 13.92
C SER A 78 6.77 -4.52 12.94
N LEU A 79 5.94 -3.76 12.21
CA LEU A 79 6.39 -2.70 11.30
C LEU A 79 6.08 -1.30 11.84
N VAL A 80 5.76 -1.19 13.13
CA VAL A 80 5.44 0.09 13.77
C VAL A 80 6.70 0.95 13.88
N THR A 81 6.69 2.09 13.21
CA THR A 81 7.73 3.12 13.39
C THR A 81 7.56 3.78 14.76
N SER A 82 8.66 3.94 15.51
CA SER A 82 8.66 4.73 16.74
C SER A 82 8.12 6.14 16.48
N PRO A 83 7.31 6.74 17.37
CA PRO A 83 6.74 8.07 17.18
C PRO A 83 7.78 9.16 16.89
N GLU A 84 9.00 9.00 17.41
CA GLU A 84 10.13 9.91 17.18
C GLU A 84 10.55 9.98 15.70
N TYR A 85 10.23 8.95 14.92
CA TYR A 85 10.57 8.84 13.49
C TYR A 85 9.34 8.83 12.58
N SER A 86 8.15 9.17 13.06
CA SER A 86 6.92 9.11 12.25
C SER A 86 6.84 10.19 11.17
N THR A 87 7.60 11.28 11.31
CA THR A 87 7.60 12.43 10.40
C THR A 87 9.01 12.84 10.00
N VAL A 88 9.92 11.88 9.80
CA VAL A 88 11.26 12.18 9.27
C VAL A 88 11.12 12.79 7.88
N SER A 89 11.02 14.11 7.83
CA SER A 89 11.30 14.92 6.66
C SER A 89 12.81 15.05 6.53
N TYR A 90 13.36 14.99 5.31
CA TYR A 90 14.79 15.21 5.04
C TYR A 90 15.27 16.46 5.79
N ILE A 91 16.05 16.26 6.85
CA ILE A 91 16.92 17.29 7.39
C ILE A 91 18.11 17.31 6.44
N ASP A 92 18.29 18.43 5.74
CA ASP A 92 19.50 18.76 5.00
C ASP A 92 20.71 18.87 5.96
N ASP A 93 21.15 17.76 6.54
CA ASP A 93 22.47 17.66 7.20
C ASP A 93 23.51 17.16 6.18
N CYS A 94 23.53 17.76 4.99
CA CYS A 94 24.76 17.87 4.21
C CYS A 94 25.48 19.14 4.68
N MET A 95 26.23 19.02 5.79
CA MET A 95 27.43 19.83 6.00
C MET A 95 28.52 19.42 5.02
#